data_AF-A0A4Y8C802-F1
#
_entry.id   AF-A0A4Y8C802-F1
#
_cell.length_a   1.000
_cell.length_b   1.000
_cell.length_c   1.000
_cell.angle_alpha   90.00
_cell.angle_beta   90.00
_cell.angle_gamma   90.00
#
_symmetry.space_group_name_H-M   'P 1'
#
loop_
_entity.id
_entity.type
_entity.pdbx_description
1 polymer ?
#
loop_
_entity_poly.entity_id
_entity_poly.type
_entity_poly.pdbx_seq_one_letter_code
_entity_poly.pdbx_strand_id
1 'polypeptide(L)'
;QEKISKALGILPIFSIDLIFNLPGQSEKQLLNDLEIAKNLAPQQITTYPLMKSNLTKDNIAKSLGVSIKDNEFTYYQIIREFFKDYTQNNGWSFSLEKNKLNDEYVSSHHEYLGVGSGAFSFLDG
;
A
#
# COMPACT_ATOMS: atom_id res chain seq x y z
N GLN A 1 -13.98 8.89 -4.78
CA GLN A 1 -14.70 8.56 -3.54
C GLN A 1 -15.97 7.77 -3.83
N GLU A 2 -16.98 8.32 -4.54
CA GLU A 2 -18.27 7.66 -4.78
C GLU A 2 -18.20 6.21 -5.34
N LYS A 3 -17.32 5.95 -6.31
CA LYS A 3 -17.15 4.59 -6.87
C LYS A 3 -16.62 3.58 -5.85
N ILE A 4 -15.68 4.00 -4.99
CA ILE A 4 -15.10 3.15 -3.95
C ILE A 4 -16.15 2.87 -2.88
N SER A 5 -16.90 3.89 -2.47
CA SER A 5 -17.98 3.74 -1.51
C SER A 5 -19.04 2.74 -1.97
N LYS A 6 -19.34 2.67 -3.28
CA LYS A 6 -20.27 1.70 -3.85
C LYS A 6 -19.76 0.25 -3.87
N ALA A 7 -18.44 0.04 -3.78
CA ALA A 7 -17.84 -1.29 -3.78
C ALA A 7 -17.72 -1.89 -2.38
N LEU A 8 -17.71 -1.05 -1.33
CA LEU A 8 -17.62 -1.48 0.06
C LEU A 8 -18.83 -2.36 0.43
N GLY A 9 -18.54 -3.52 1.03
CA GLY A 9 -19.56 -4.48 1.48
C GLY A 9 -20.07 -5.45 0.41
N ILE A 10 -19.64 -5.33 -0.86
CA ILE A 10 -19.91 -6.34 -1.89
C ILE A 10 -19.04 -7.58 -1.67
N LEU A 11 -17.77 -7.36 -1.33
CA LEU A 11 -16.78 -8.39 -1.06
C LEU A 11 -16.51 -8.48 0.45
N PRO A 12 -16.21 -9.69 0.97
CA PRO A 12 -15.93 -9.88 2.39
C PRO A 12 -14.65 -9.15 2.86
N ILE A 13 -13.73 -8.89 1.94
CA ILE A 13 -12.48 -8.17 2.17
C ILE A 13 -12.35 -7.11 1.09
N PHE A 14 -12.15 -5.87 1.50
CA PHE A 14 -11.85 -4.74 0.65
C PHE A 14 -10.60 -4.04 1.18
N SER A 15 -9.56 -3.94 0.33
CA SER A 15 -8.32 -3.23 0.62
C SER A 15 -8.19 -1.98 -0.25
N ILE A 16 -7.50 -0.96 0.28
CA ILE A 16 -7.08 0.22 -0.47
C ILE A 16 -5.56 0.30 -0.42
N ASP A 17 -4.95 0.35 -1.61
CA ASP A 17 -3.51 0.55 -1.75
C ASP A 17 -3.22 1.98 -2.20
N LEU A 18 -2.29 2.62 -1.49
CA LEU A 18 -1.81 3.96 -1.76
C LEU A 18 -0.30 3.92 -2.02
N ILE A 19 0.16 4.75 -2.95
CA ILE A 19 1.59 5.02 -3.14
C ILE A 19 1.88 6.42 -2.59
N PHE A 20 2.88 6.53 -1.71
CA PHE A 20 3.34 7.81 -1.16
C PHE A 20 4.75 8.17 -1.67
N ASN A 21 5.21 9.37 -1.32
CA ASN A 21 6.48 9.95 -1.75
C ASN A 21 6.55 10.17 -3.28
N LEU A 22 5.40 10.54 -3.87
CA LEU A 22 5.31 10.93 -5.28
C LEU A 22 6.07 12.25 -5.53
N PRO A 23 6.59 12.49 -6.73
CA PRO A 23 7.24 13.75 -7.05
C PRO A 23 6.31 14.95 -6.81
N GLY A 24 6.78 15.92 -6.02
CA GLY A 24 6.01 17.11 -5.66
C GLY A 24 4.88 16.88 -4.63
N GLN A 25 4.70 15.66 -4.11
CA GLN A 25 3.75 15.42 -3.03
C GLN A 25 4.14 16.22 -1.79
N SER A 26 3.18 16.96 -1.26
CA SER A 26 3.29 17.66 0.01
C SER A 26 2.71 16.81 1.16
N GLU A 27 3.13 17.12 2.38
CA GLU A 27 2.58 16.49 3.59
C GLU A 27 1.07 16.67 3.71
N LYS A 28 0.55 17.86 3.32
CA LYS A 28 -0.89 18.12 3.32
C LYS A 28 -1.65 17.20 2.37
N GLN A 29 -1.09 16.92 1.18
CA GLN A 29 -1.70 15.98 0.23
C GLN A 29 -1.69 14.57 0.79
N LEU A 30 -0.56 14.13 1.37
CA LEU A 30 -0.47 12.83 2.03
C LEU A 30 -1.56 12.68 3.10
N LEU A 31 -1.64 13.61 4.06
CA LEU A 31 -2.63 13.56 5.14
C LEU A 31 -4.07 13.54 4.61
N ASN A 32 -4.38 14.36 3.61
CA ASN A 32 -5.69 14.36 2.97
C ASN A 32 -6.03 12.99 2.35
N ASP A 33 -5.07 12.35 1.67
CA ASP A 33 -5.28 11.02 1.07
C ASP A 33 -5.51 9.95 2.16
N LEU A 34 -4.76 10.02 3.27
CA LEU A 34 -4.94 9.12 4.42
C LEU A 34 -6.29 9.32 5.10
N GLU A 35 -6.74 10.57 5.29
CA GLU A 35 -8.06 10.89 5.82
C GLU A 35 -9.18 10.33 4.94
N ILE A 36 -9.07 10.49 3.62
CA ILE A 36 -10.04 9.93 2.68
C ILE A 36 -10.08 8.40 2.78
N ALA A 37 -8.92 7.74 2.81
CA ALA A 37 -8.84 6.28 2.93
C ALA A 37 -9.43 5.79 4.27
N LYS A 38 -9.10 6.46 5.38
CA LYS A 38 -9.63 6.15 6.71
C LYS A 38 -11.15 6.36 6.79
N ASN A 39 -11.67 7.42 6.19
CA ASN A 39 -13.11 7.71 6.15
C ASN A 39 -13.91 6.69 5.32
N LEU A 40 -13.27 6.06 4.33
CA LEU A 40 -13.88 4.96 3.57
C LEU A 40 -13.93 3.65 4.37
N ALA A 41 -13.19 3.55 5.49
CA ALA A 41 -13.18 2.41 6.41
C ALA A 41 -13.06 1.02 5.71
N PRO A 42 -12.08 0.81 4.82
CA PRO A 42 -11.83 -0.51 4.24
C PRO A 42 -11.31 -1.47 5.32
N GLN A 43 -11.34 -2.78 5.05
CA GLN A 43 -10.79 -3.78 5.99
C GLN A 43 -9.27 -3.65 6.13
N GLN A 44 -8.58 -3.17 5.09
CA GLN A 44 -7.14 -2.91 5.10
C GLN A 44 -6.78 -1.68 4.26
N ILE A 45 -5.78 -0.94 4.72
CA ILE A 45 -5.11 0.13 3.97
C ILE A 45 -3.63 -0.23 3.89
N THR A 46 -3.06 -0.24 2.68
CA THR A 46 -1.62 -0.43 2.47
C THR A 46 -1.00 0.82 1.87
N THR A 47 0.13 1.27 2.40
CA THR A 47 0.83 2.47 1.94
C THR A 47 2.25 2.14 1.49
N TYR A 48 2.45 1.95 0.18
CA TYR A 48 3.75 1.65 -0.40
C TYR A 48 4.54 2.93 -0.71
N PRO A 49 5.84 2.98 -0.43
CA PRO A 49 6.68 4.06 -0.95
C PRO A 49 6.81 3.91 -2.46
N LEU A 50 6.89 5.04 -3.18
CA LEU A 50 7.24 5.01 -4.59
C LEU A 50 8.67 4.45 -4.77
N MET A 51 8.77 3.22 -5.25
CA MET A 51 10.06 2.53 -5.46
C MET A 51 10.83 3.10 -6.66
N LYS A 52 11.86 3.90 -6.36
CA LYS A 52 12.72 4.56 -7.36
C LYS A 52 13.96 3.70 -7.66
N SER A 53 13.82 2.69 -8.52
CA SER A 53 14.97 1.93 -9.03
C SER A 53 15.68 2.69 -10.15
N ASN A 54 16.97 2.40 -10.41
CA ASN A 54 17.68 2.99 -11.56
C ASN A 54 17.01 2.68 -12.91
N LEU A 55 16.29 1.56 -13.01
CA LEU A 55 15.55 1.16 -14.21
C LEU A 55 14.22 1.92 -14.37
N THR A 56 13.61 2.35 -13.27
CA THR A 56 12.29 3.02 -13.29
C THR A 56 12.38 4.54 -13.23
N LYS A 57 13.54 5.11 -12.87
CA LYS A 57 13.76 6.56 -12.73
C LYS A 57 13.33 7.37 -13.95
N ASP A 58 13.74 6.96 -15.15
CA ASP A 58 13.45 7.74 -16.37
C ASP A 58 11.96 7.73 -16.72
N ASN A 59 11.29 6.60 -16.51
CA ASN A 59 9.85 6.47 -16.75
C ASN A 59 9.06 7.25 -15.69
N ILE A 60 9.46 7.17 -14.42
CA ILE A 60 8.86 7.96 -13.33
C ILE A 60 9.03 9.46 -13.62
N ALA A 61 10.23 9.89 -14.02
CA ALA A 61 10.51 11.28 -14.37
C ALA A 61 9.63 11.79 -15.51
N LYS A 62 9.42 10.96 -16.56
CA LYS A 62 8.54 11.30 -17.68
C LYS A 62 7.07 11.40 -17.29
N SER A 63 6.58 10.50 -16.43
CA SER A 63 5.15 10.42 -16.11
C SER A 63 4.73 11.30 -14.94
N LEU A 64 5.58 11.44 -13.92
CA LEU A 64 5.26 12.08 -12.64
C LEU A 64 6.15 13.29 -12.34
N GLY A 65 7.17 13.54 -13.16
CA GLY A 65 8.16 14.59 -12.93
C GLY A 65 9.34 14.14 -12.08
N VAL A 66 10.35 15.01 -11.98
CA VAL A 66 11.57 14.75 -11.22
C VAL A 66 11.41 15.31 -9.81
N SER A 67 11.60 14.46 -8.79
CA SER A 67 11.74 14.93 -7.41
C SER A 67 13.20 14.91 -7.01
N ILE A 68 13.69 16.04 -6.52
CA ILE A 68 15.03 16.15 -5.93
C ILE A 68 15.00 15.74 -4.46
N LYS A 69 13.85 15.88 -3.80
CA LYS A 69 13.67 15.58 -2.39
C LYS A 69 13.09 14.19 -2.21
N ASP A 70 13.69 13.45 -1.29
CA ASP A 70 13.18 12.18 -0.81
C ASP A 70 12.62 12.36 0.61
N ASN A 71 11.29 12.24 0.74
CA ASN A 71 10.60 12.38 2.02
C ASN A 71 10.16 11.01 2.57
N GLU A 72 10.64 9.90 1.99
CA GLU A 72 10.12 8.56 2.29
C GLU A 72 10.06 8.27 3.79
N PHE A 73 11.17 8.41 4.49
CA PHE A 73 11.24 8.13 5.92
C PHE A 73 10.31 9.04 6.74
N THR A 74 10.28 10.34 6.43
CA THR A 74 9.42 11.31 7.12
C THR A 74 7.94 10.97 6.92
N TYR A 75 7.54 10.67 5.69
CA TYR A 75 6.16 10.31 5.36
C TYR A 75 5.77 8.97 5.97
N TYR A 76 6.69 8.01 6.00
CA TYR A 76 6.48 6.75 6.69
C TYR A 76 6.18 6.95 8.19
N GLN A 77 6.94 7.81 8.88
CA GLN A 77 6.68 8.11 10.30
C GLN A 77 5.30 8.77 10.49
N ILE A 78 4.92 9.71 9.62
CA ILE A 78 3.61 10.35 9.65
C ILE A 78 2.49 9.31 9.46
N ILE A 79 2.62 8.42 8.48
CA ILE A 79 1.65 7.34 8.23
C ILE A 79 1.52 6.42 9.45
N ARG A 80 2.66 6.01 10.03
CA ARG A 80 2.70 5.14 11.22
C ARG A 80 2.00 5.78 12.42
N GLU A 81 2.21 7.07 12.64
CA GLU A 81 1.54 7.81 13.71
C GLU A 81 0.04 8.02 13.41
N PHE A 82 -0.32 8.28 12.15
CA PHE A 82 -1.70 8.49 11.72
C PHE A 82 -2.59 7.26 11.92
N PHE A 83 -2.03 6.06 11.69
CA PHE A 83 -2.70 4.77 11.86
C PHE A 83 -2.33 4.07 13.18
N LYS A 84 -1.90 4.80 14.22
CA LYS A 84 -1.57 4.19 15.52
C LYS A 84 -2.74 3.47 16.20
N ASP A 85 -3.97 3.78 15.80
CA ASP A 85 -5.21 3.16 16.26
C ASP A 85 -5.59 1.91 15.45
N TYR A 86 -4.82 1.57 14.42
CA TYR A 86 -5.03 0.39 13.58
C TYR A 86 -4.06 -0.73 13.97
N THR A 87 -4.41 -1.97 13.65
CA THR A 87 -3.46 -3.08 13.72
C THR A 87 -2.51 -3.01 12.53
N GLN A 88 -1.21 -2.88 12.80
CA GLN A 88 -0.20 -2.97 11.76
C GLN A 88 0.09 -4.45 11.45
N ASN A 89 -0.27 -4.91 10.25
CA ASN A 89 -0.10 -6.31 9.85
C ASN A 89 1.31 -6.60 9.33
N ASN A 90 1.92 -5.65 8.62
CA ASN A 90 3.28 -5.74 8.09
C ASN A 90 3.93 -4.34 8.02
N GLY A 91 5.02 -4.19 7.28
CA GLY A 91 5.72 -2.91 7.14
C GLY A 91 4.87 -1.76 6.62
N TRP A 92 3.85 -2.03 5.80
CA TRP A 92 3.07 -1.03 5.04
C TRP A 92 1.56 -1.16 5.16
N SER A 93 1.02 -2.23 5.77
CA SER A 93 -0.41 -2.52 5.85
C SER A 93 -1.00 -2.34 7.25
N PHE A 94 -2.17 -1.71 7.31
CA PHE A 94 -2.92 -1.36 8.52
C PHE A 94 -4.39 -1.82 8.40
N SER A 95 -4.95 -2.45 9.43
CA SER A 95 -6.34 -2.93 9.44
C SER A 95 -7.13 -2.53 10.70
N LEU A 96 -8.45 -2.37 10.54
CA LEU A 96 -9.38 -1.97 11.61
C LEU A 96 -9.52 -3.01 12.74
N GLU A 97 -9.41 -4.29 12.40
CA GLU A 97 -9.34 -5.39 13.36
C GLU A 97 -8.09 -6.24 13.07
N LYS A 98 -7.76 -7.16 13.99
CA LYS A 98 -7.00 -8.39 13.65
C LYS A 98 -7.86 -9.28 12.74
N ASN A 99 -8.30 -8.73 11.62
CA ASN A 99 -8.79 -9.56 10.54
C ASN A 99 -7.64 -10.48 10.18
N LYS A 100 -7.92 -11.78 10.06
CA LYS A 100 -6.99 -12.78 9.53
C LYS A 100 -6.78 -12.52 8.03
N LEU A 101 -6.32 -11.33 7.69
CA LEU A 101 -5.88 -10.99 6.36
C LEU A 101 -4.51 -11.65 6.27
N ASN A 102 -4.47 -12.74 5.52
CA ASN A 102 -3.20 -13.37 5.17
C ASN A 102 -2.38 -12.32 4.42
N ASP A 103 -1.11 -12.20 4.79
CA ASP A 103 -0.17 -11.35 4.07
C ASP A 103 -0.18 -11.75 2.58
N GLU A 104 -0.33 -10.78 1.68
CA GLU A 104 -0.31 -11.03 0.23
C GLU A 104 0.99 -11.71 -0.21
N TYR A 105 2.05 -11.58 0.60
CA TYR A 105 3.38 -12.13 0.32
C TYR A 105 3.66 -13.46 1.04
N VAL A 106 2.77 -13.95 1.89
CA VAL A 106 2.98 -15.20 2.62
C VAL A 106 1.81 -16.14 2.35
N SER A 107 2.03 -17.06 1.41
CA SER A 107 1.22 -18.27 1.31
C SER A 107 1.16 -18.92 2.69
N SER A 108 -0.05 -19.19 3.18
CA SER A 108 -0.24 -20.01 4.39
C SER A 108 0.24 -21.45 4.22
N HIS A 109 0.55 -21.84 2.98
CA HIS A 109 1.09 -23.13 2.61
C HIS A 109 2.60 -23.02 2.39
N HIS A 110 3.31 -24.03 2.88
CA HIS A 110 4.76 -24.11 2.81
C HIS A 110 5.26 -24.35 1.38
N GLU A 111 4.37 -24.72 0.45
CA GLU A 111 4.68 -24.96 -0.95
C GLU A 111 3.57 -24.36 -1.83
N TYR A 112 3.95 -23.81 -2.98
CA TYR A 112 3.01 -23.27 -3.95
C TYR A 112 3.59 -23.31 -5.37
N LEU A 113 2.72 -23.57 -6.35
CA LEU A 113 3.04 -23.50 -7.77
C LEU A 113 2.48 -22.19 -8.34
N GLY A 114 3.37 -21.30 -8.76
CA GLY A 114 3.02 -20.10 -9.52
C GLY A 114 2.93 -20.40 -11.01
N VAL A 115 1.83 -19.98 -11.62
CA VAL A 115 1.58 -20.15 -13.06
C VAL A 115 1.40 -18.79 -13.72
N GLY A 116 2.11 -18.54 -14.81
CA GLY A 116 2.05 -17.30 -15.59
C GLY A 116 3.36 -16.50 -15.59
N SER A 117 3.42 -15.46 -16.41
CA SER A 117 4.61 -14.60 -16.52
C SER A 117 4.85 -13.85 -15.20
N GLY A 118 6.05 -14.00 -14.64
CA GLY A 118 6.44 -13.37 -13.37
C GLY A 118 5.93 -14.08 -12.12
N ALA A 119 5.28 -15.24 -12.27
CA ALA A 119 4.89 -16.07 -11.13
C ALA A 119 6.10 -16.83 -10.58
N PHE A 120 6.20 -16.91 -9.25
CA PHE A 120 7.19 -17.72 -8.54
C PHE A 120 6.56 -19.01 -8.03
N SER A 121 7.33 -20.08 -7.99
CA SER A 121 6.93 -21.34 -7.35
C SER A 121 7.93 -21.67 -6.26
N PHE A 122 7.45 -22.30 -5.20
CA PHE A 122 8.27 -22.84 -4.13
C PHE A 122 7.77 -24.25 -3.83
N LEU A 123 8.57 -25.25 -4.20
CA LEU A 123 8.26 -26.68 -4.09
C LEU A 123 9.50 -27.37 -3.54
N ASP A 124 9.32 -28.43 -2.75
CA ASP A 124 10.35 -29.32 -2.23
C ASP A 124 11.38 -28.69 -1.26
N GLY A 125 11.08 -27.52 -0.69
CA GLY A 125 11.83 -26.90 0.42
C GLY A 125 13.31 -26.65 0.17
#